data_AF-A0A9Q0WCR9-F1
#
_entry.id   AF-A0A9Q0WCR9-F1
#
_cell.length_a   1.000
_cell.length_b   1.000
_cell.length_c   1.000
_cell.angle_alpha   90.00
_cell.angle_beta   90.00
_cell.angle_gamma   90.00
#
_symmetry.space_group_name_H-M   'P 1'
#
loop_
_entity.id
_entity.type
_entity.pdbx_description
1 polymer ?
#
loop_
_entity_poly.entity_id
_entity_poly.type
_entity_poly.pdbx_seq_one_letter_code
_entity_poly.pdbx_strand_id
1 'polypeptide(L)'
;MRTRDNHGIAQNSSTRSCTKVHKQGIALGRSVDLTRFNNYDELIAELDRLFEFNGELLAPQKNWLIVYTDDEDDMMLVGDDLSGWLGRLLFTPERRYRRLNQAL
;
A
#
# COMPACT_ATOMS: atom_id res chain seq x y z
N MET A 1 -10.84 -49.13 5.66
CA MET A 1 -11.05 -47.95 6.53
C MET A 1 -10.25 -46.81 5.94
N ARG A 2 -10.87 -45.64 5.81
CA ARG A 2 -10.39 -44.51 4.99
C ARG A 2 -9.11 -43.90 5.54
N THR A 3 -8.20 -43.62 4.61
CA THR A 3 -6.97 -42.84 4.73
C THR A 3 -7.23 -41.51 5.45
N ARG A 4 -6.33 -41.11 6.35
CA ARG A 4 -6.35 -39.78 6.97
C ARG A 4 -5.04 -39.09 6.66
N ASP A 5 -5.04 -38.47 5.50
CA ASP A 5 -4.06 -37.49 5.08
C ASP A 5 -4.23 -36.26 5.99
N ASN A 6 -3.23 -35.98 6.82
CA ASN A 6 -3.19 -34.76 7.63
C ASN A 6 -2.39 -33.68 6.89
N HIS A 7 -2.84 -33.36 5.67
CA HIS A 7 -2.59 -32.04 5.09
C HIS A 7 -3.61 -31.10 5.75
N GLY A 8 -3.17 -30.47 6.84
CA GLY A 8 -3.94 -29.43 7.52
C GLY A 8 -4.24 -28.29 6.54
N ILE A 9 -5.53 -28.19 6.21
CA ILE A 9 -6.29 -26.98 5.88
C ILE A 9 -5.61 -26.04 4.88
N ALA A 10 -6.09 -26.15 3.64
CA ALA A 10 -6.00 -25.16 2.60
C ALA A 10 -6.27 -23.73 3.11
N GLN A 11 -5.24 -22.90 3.08
CA GLN A 11 -5.36 -21.62 2.42
C GLN A 11 -4.23 -21.56 1.41
N ASN A 12 -4.63 -21.47 0.15
CA ASN A 12 -3.80 -21.15 -0.98
C ASN A 12 -3.11 -19.80 -0.72
N SER A 13 -2.01 -19.75 0.05
CA SER A 13 -1.20 -18.53 0.23
C SER A 13 -0.28 -18.27 -0.97
N SER A 14 -0.57 -18.92 -2.10
CA SER A 14 0.01 -18.57 -3.38
C SER A 14 -0.36 -17.12 -3.72
N THR A 15 0.66 -16.27 -3.83
CA THR A 15 0.71 -15.14 -4.78
C THR A 15 -0.08 -13.86 -4.45
N ARG A 16 0.07 -13.29 -3.26
CA ARG A 16 -0.23 -11.85 -3.01
C ARG A 16 0.75 -11.15 -2.07
N SER A 17 2.05 -11.48 -2.08
CA SER A 17 3.04 -10.70 -1.31
C SER A 17 3.31 -9.31 -1.91
N CYS A 18 2.94 -9.08 -3.18
CA CYS A 18 3.10 -7.79 -3.85
C CYS A 18 1.85 -6.91 -3.76
N THR A 19 2.02 -5.73 -3.17
CA THR A 19 1.03 -4.65 -3.12
C THR A 19 1.17 -3.77 -4.36
N LYS A 20 0.06 -3.47 -5.03
CA LYS A 20 0.07 -2.49 -6.12
C LYS A 20 0.16 -1.09 -5.53
N VAL A 21 1.12 -0.32 -6.01
CA VAL A 21 1.37 1.06 -5.59
C VAL A 21 1.22 1.96 -6.82
N HIS A 22 0.41 3.00 -6.71
CA HIS A 22 0.21 4.00 -7.75
C HIS A 22 0.59 5.39 -7.26
N LYS A 23 1.05 6.24 -8.18
CA LYS A 23 1.26 7.66 -7.93
C LYS A 23 0.14 8.43 -8.60
N GLN A 24 -0.56 9.26 -7.85
CA GLN A 24 -1.68 10.01 -8.39
C GLN A 24 -1.22 10.94 -9.52
N GLY A 25 -1.93 10.89 -10.66
CA GLY A 25 -1.53 11.60 -11.89
C GLY A 25 -0.61 10.79 -12.81
N ILE A 26 -0.19 9.58 -12.41
CA ILE A 26 0.58 8.65 -13.24
C ILE A 26 -0.27 7.41 -13.53
N ALA A 27 -0.45 7.08 -14.81
CA ALA A 27 -1.27 5.94 -15.24
C ALA A 27 -0.63 4.57 -14.93
N LEU A 28 0.67 4.53 -14.67
CA LEU A 28 1.43 3.31 -14.39
C LEU A 28 1.70 3.17 -12.88
N GLY A 29 1.24 2.06 -12.31
CA GLY A 29 1.61 1.61 -10.97
C GLY A 29 2.70 0.55 -10.99
N ARG A 30 3.32 0.29 -9.84
CA ARG A 30 4.29 -0.78 -9.63
C ARG A 30 3.80 -1.74 -8.55
N SER A 31 4.09 -3.03 -8.73
CA SER A 31 3.86 -4.03 -7.69
C SER A 31 5.09 -4.10 -6.79
N VAL A 32 4.92 -3.84 -5.50
CA VAL A 32 6.00 -3.80 -4.50
C VAL A 32 5.74 -4.90 -3.48
N ASP A 33 6.72 -5.78 -3.26
CA ASP A 33 6.64 -6.78 -2.21
C ASP A 33 6.98 -6.16 -0.86
N LEU A 34 5.95 -5.90 -0.05
CA LEU A 34 6.10 -5.24 1.25
C LEU A 34 6.81 -6.15 2.27
N THR A 35 6.81 -7.47 2.06
CA THR A 35 7.44 -8.44 2.98
C THR A 35 8.97 -8.38 2.94
N ARG A 36 9.55 -7.70 1.95
CA ARG A 36 11.00 -7.54 1.79
C ARG A 36 11.60 -6.44 2.67
N PHE A 37 10.78 -5.63 3.33
CA PHE A 37 11.22 -4.51 4.15
C PHE A 37 10.98 -4.83 5.62
N ASN A 38 12.01 -4.61 6.45
CA ASN A 38 11.93 -4.90 7.89
C ASN A 38 11.37 -3.73 8.70
N ASN A 39 11.35 -2.53 8.11
CA ASN A 39 10.86 -1.32 8.75
C ASN A 39 10.23 -0.37 7.71
N TYR A 40 9.50 0.61 8.22
CA TYR A 40 8.80 1.59 7.39
C TYR A 40 9.78 2.52 6.67
N ASP A 41 10.89 2.91 7.29
CA ASP A 41 11.86 3.83 6.69
C ASP A 41 12.53 3.25 5.43
N GLU A 42 12.89 1.96 5.44
CA GLU A 42 13.40 1.22 4.28
C GLU A 42 12.37 1.15 3.15
N LEU A 43 11.11 0.87 3.51
CA LEU A 43 10.01 0.86 2.54
C LEU A 43 9.85 2.24 1.90
N ILE A 44 9.81 3.31 2.70
CA ILE A 44 9.64 4.68 2.20
C ILE A 44 10.82 5.09 1.31
N ALA A 45 12.05 4.77 1.70
CA ALA A 45 13.24 5.09 0.90
C ALA A 45 13.22 4.39 -0.45
N GLU A 46 12.81 3.12 -0.49
CA GLU A 46 12.71 2.39 -1.76
C GLU A 46 11.54 2.89 -2.60
N LEU A 47 10.40 3.23 -2.00
CA LEU A 47 9.27 3.84 -2.70
C LEU A 47 9.63 5.22 -3.28
N ASP A 48 10.38 6.04 -2.56
CA ASP A 48 10.88 7.34 -3.04
C ASP A 48 11.71 7.15 -4.32
N ARG A 49 12.61 6.16 -4.32
CA ARG A 49 13.41 5.80 -5.50
C ARG A 49 12.57 5.20 -6.62
N LEU A 50 11.68 4.26 -6.33
CA LEU A 50 10.89 3.53 -7.34
C LEU A 50 9.92 4.44 -8.10
N PHE A 51 9.43 5.50 -7.47
CA PHE A 51 8.47 6.46 -8.02
C PHE A 51 9.08 7.84 -8.32
N GLU A 52 10.42 7.93 -8.27
CA GLU A 52 11.20 9.11 -8.62
C GLU A 52 10.71 10.38 -7.89
N PHE A 53 10.55 10.27 -6.57
CA PHE A 53 10.21 11.40 -5.70
C PHE A 53 11.41 12.28 -5.35
N ASN A 54 12.64 11.85 -5.67
CA ASN A 54 13.87 12.63 -5.46
C ASN A 54 14.04 13.14 -4.02
N GLY A 55 13.61 12.35 -3.02
CA GLY A 55 13.66 12.68 -1.60
C GLY A 55 12.42 13.38 -1.06
N GLU A 56 11.44 13.74 -1.88
CA GLU A 56 10.21 14.40 -1.43
C GLU A 56 9.35 13.53 -0.49
N LEU A 57 9.44 12.20 -0.60
CA LEU A 57 8.67 11.29 0.24
C LEU A 57 9.29 11.14 1.65
N LEU A 58 10.61 11.33 1.73
CA LEU A 58 11.40 11.32 2.97
C LEU A 58 11.52 12.70 3.63
N ALA A 59 11.14 13.77 2.92
CA ALA A 59 11.28 15.13 3.40
C ALA A 59 10.49 15.37 4.72
N PRO A 60 11.00 16.19 5.65
CA PRO A 60 10.25 16.56 6.86
C PRO A 60 8.92 17.27 6.55
N GLN A 61 8.88 18.02 5.45
CA GLN A 61 7.66 18.62 4.89
C GLN A 61 7.15 17.72 3.76
N LYS A 62 6.43 16.66 4.13
CA LYS A 62 5.88 15.70 3.17
C LYS A 62 4.74 16.34 2.41
N ASN A 63 4.98 16.76 1.16
CA ASN A 63 3.92 17.21 0.25
C ASN A 63 3.01 16.06 -0.21
N TRP A 64 3.40 14.82 0.09
CA TRP A 64 2.77 13.58 -0.35
C TRP A 64 2.37 12.72 0.84
N LEU A 65 1.20 12.11 0.75
CA LEU A 65 0.69 11.12 1.67
C LEU A 65 0.60 9.78 0.97
N ILE A 66 0.84 8.72 1.74
CA ILE A 66 0.60 7.34 1.35
C ILE A 66 -0.73 6.93 1.98
N VAL A 67 -1.71 6.63 1.13
CA VAL A 67 -3.04 6.20 1.56
C VAL A 67 -3.36 4.83 0.97
N TYR A 68 -4.23 4.07 1.63
CA TYR A 68 -4.84 2.89 1.04
C TYR A 68 -6.10 3.28 0.28
N THR A 69 -6.34 2.57 -0.81
CA THR A 69 -7.62 2.58 -1.52
C THR A 69 -8.21 1.18 -1.43
N ASP A 70 -9.46 1.10 -1.01
CA ASP A 70 -10.23 -0.15 -1.02
C ASP A 70 -10.80 -0.42 -2.43
N ASP A 71 -11.77 -1.32 -2.52
CA ASP A 71 -12.50 -1.64 -3.75
C ASP A 71 -13.55 -0.59 -4.13
N GLU A 72 -13.94 0.29 -3.20
CA GLU A 72 -14.85 1.42 -3.42
C GLU A 72 -14.11 2.72 -3.82
N ASP A 73 -12.77 2.67 -3.91
CA ASP A 73 -11.86 3.79 -4.22
C ASP A 73 -11.79 4.85 -3.10
N ASP A 74 -12.22 4.50 -1.89
CA ASP A 74 -12.15 5.38 -0.73
C ASP A 74 -10.73 5.41 -0.17
N MET A 75 -10.23 6.63 0.08
CA MET A 75 -8.87 6.86 0.58
C MET A 75 -8.82 6.78 2.10
N MET A 76 -8.28 5.68 2.62
CA MET A 76 -8.09 5.47 4.06
C MET A 76 -6.64 5.69 4.49
N LEU A 77 -6.44 6.26 5.68
CA LEU A 77 -5.10 6.35 6.29
C LEU A 77 -4.63 4.96 6.71
N VAL A 78 -3.32 4.75 6.60
CA VAL A 78 -2.67 3.53 7.08
C VAL A 78 -2.82 3.46 8.60
N GLY A 79 -3.68 2.58 9.13
CA GLY A 79 -3.80 2.37 10.57
C GLY A 79 -5.13 1.81 11.10
N ASP A 80 -6.22 1.87 10.33
CA ASP A 80 -7.56 1.68 10.91
C ASP A 80 -8.05 0.21 10.96
N ASP A 81 -7.64 -0.69 10.06
CA ASP A 81 -7.83 -2.14 10.24
C ASP A 81 -6.89 -2.94 9.31
N LEU A 82 -6.25 -4.00 9.83
CA LEU A 82 -5.35 -4.88 9.09
C LEU A 82 -6.10 -5.96 8.28
N SER A 83 -7.42 -6.03 8.38
CA SER A 83 -8.26 -6.99 7.67
C SER A 83 -8.46 -6.67 6.18
N GLY A 84 -8.11 -5.45 5.74
CA GLY A 84 -8.37 -4.91 4.38
C GLY A 84 -7.19 -4.89 3.39
N TRP A 85 -6.12 -5.68 3.59
CA TRP A 85 -4.90 -5.64 2.74
C TRP A 85 -5.08 -6.18 1.29
N LEU A 86 -6.33 -6.33 0.82
CA LEU A 86 -6.61 -6.54 -0.60
C LEU A 86 -6.62 -5.24 -1.42
N GLY A 87 -6.42 -4.09 -0.77
CA GLY A 87 -6.37 -2.77 -1.39
C GLY A 87 -5.07 -2.43 -2.14
N ARG A 88 -5.00 -1.20 -2.63
CA ARG A 88 -3.82 -0.63 -3.33
C ARG A 88 -3.29 0.57 -2.56
N LEU A 89 -1.98 0.75 -2.56
CA LEU A 89 -1.35 1.97 -2.04
C LEU A 89 -1.39 3.07 -3.10
N LEU A 90 -1.70 4.30 -2.68
CA LEU A 90 -1.74 5.48 -3.53
C LEU A 90 -0.92 6.61 -2.91
N PHE A 91 -0.01 7.20 -3.69
CA PHE A 91 0.61 8.48 -3.35
C PHE A 91 -0.30 9.62 -3.80
N THR A 92 -0.78 10.42 -2.84
CA THR A 92 -1.66 11.58 -3.10
C THR A 92 -1.07 12.84 -2.48
N PRO A 93 -1.13 14.01 -3.13
CA PRO A 93 -0.69 15.26 -2.51
C PRO A 93 -1.51 15.55 -1.24
N GLU A 94 -0.84 15.93 -0.15
CA GLU A 94 -1.50 16.21 1.14
C GLU A 94 -2.64 17.22 0.99
N ARG A 95 -2.42 18.29 0.21
CA ARG A 95 -3.43 19.32 -0.07
C ARG A 95 -4.68 18.78 -0.74
N ARG A 96 -4.59 17.69 -1.50
CA ARG A 96 -5.76 17.06 -2.13
C ARG A 96 -6.48 16.19 -1.11
N TYR A 97 -5.76 15.36 -0.38
CA TYR A 97 -6.33 14.53 0.69
C TYR A 97 -7.12 15.38 1.69
N ARG A 98 -6.52 16.48 2.19
CA ARG A 98 -7.21 17.39 3.12
C ARG A 98 -8.46 18.03 2.51
N ARG A 99 -8.45 18.41 1.23
CA ARG A 99 -9.63 18.97 0.57
C ARG A 99 -10.78 17.97 0.44
N LEU A 100 -10.47 16.70 0.18
CA LEU A 100 -11.49 15.65 0.09
C LEU A 100 -12.06 15.31 1.47
N ASN A 101 -11.21 15.22 2.50
CA ASN A 101 -11.62 14.84 3.85
C ASN A 101 -12.08 16.00 4.75
N GLN A 102 -12.01 17.25 4.29
CA GLN A 102 -12.64 18.41 4.95
C GLN A 102 -14.01 18.78 4.38
N ALA A 103 -14.48 18.07 3.36
CA ALA A 103 -15.79 18.31 2.74
C ALA A 103 -16.95 17.57 3.43
N LEU A 104 -16.77 17.13 4.68
CA LEU A 104 -17.79 16.52 5.55
C LEU A 104 -18.18 17.47 6.68
#